data_AF-A0A1Q3PWT5-F1
#
_entry.id   AF-A0A1Q3PWT5-F1
#
_cell.length_a   1.000
_cell.length_b   1.000
_cell.length_c   1.000
_cell.angle_alpha   90.00
_cell.angle_beta   90.00
_cell.angle_gamma   90.00
#
_symmetry.space_group_name_H-M   'P 1'
#
loop_
_entity.id
_entity.type
_entity.pdbx_description
1 polymer ?
#
loop_
_entity_poly.entity_id
_entity_poly.type
_entity_poly.pdbx_seq_one_letter_code
_entity_poly.pdbx_strand_id
1 'polypeptide(L)'
;MKTIFHIAILLLLLPSCKEEKLKGFKQYQYGESFVMKKGETVELVSGTDKSSLTSIVFYDVMNDDRCYLSQCELCYGSAAEIQLSISHQGKSTTLPLSILGCSGELLCDENYYYRKDTLGYRICLLSLDPYPDTNNVPIEKSTYQAKIKISEL
;
A
#
# COMPACT_ATOMS: atom_id res chain seq x y z
N MET A 1 52.08 10.24 53.12
CA MET A 1 51.37 11.54 53.10
C MET A 1 50.83 11.78 51.69
N LYS A 2 49.68 12.44 51.62
CA LYS A 2 48.74 12.50 50.49
C LYS A 2 49.18 13.45 49.36
N THR A 3 48.82 13.11 48.12
CA THR A 3 48.47 14.04 47.02
C THR A 3 47.61 13.25 46.01
N ILE A 4 46.32 13.04 46.30
CA ILE A 4 45.15 13.78 45.78
C ILE A 4 44.98 13.67 44.25
N PHE A 5 44.15 12.69 43.89
CA PHE A 5 43.40 12.48 42.66
C PHE A 5 42.62 13.73 42.23
N HIS A 6 42.77 14.20 40.99
CA HIS A 6 41.77 15.01 40.27
C HIS A 6 41.73 14.54 38.80
N ILE A 7 41.06 13.41 38.54
CA ILE A 7 40.65 13.05 37.17
C ILE A 7 39.33 13.77 36.92
N ALA A 8 39.40 14.78 36.05
CA ALA A 8 38.28 15.59 35.64
C ALA A 8 37.17 14.72 35.05
N ILE A 9 35.98 14.92 35.61
CA ILE A 9 34.70 14.39 35.15
C ILE A 9 34.45 14.93 33.73
N LEU A 10 34.72 14.09 32.73
CA LEU A 10 34.30 14.33 31.35
C LEU A 10 32.91 13.71 31.17
N LEU A 11 31.90 14.37 31.76
CA LEU A 11 30.48 14.07 31.57
C LEU A 11 30.07 14.59 30.17
N LEU A 12 30.55 13.91 29.13
CA LEU A 12 30.13 14.14 27.75
C LEU A 12 28.70 13.62 27.60
N LEU A 13 27.75 14.55 27.75
CA LEU A 13 26.61 14.78 26.86
C LEU A 13 26.25 13.56 26.01
N LEU A 14 25.56 12.59 26.60
CA LEU A 14 24.76 11.65 25.82
C LEU A 14 23.73 12.48 25.07
N PRO A 15 23.72 12.51 23.73
CA PRO A 15 22.60 13.10 23.01
C PRO A 15 21.38 12.32 23.46
N SER A 16 20.43 13.03 24.08
CA SER A 16 19.11 12.49 24.38
C SER A 16 18.59 11.92 23.08
N CYS A 17 18.59 10.60 22.98
CA CYS A 17 18.01 9.85 21.89
C CYS A 17 16.51 10.10 22.02
N LYS A 18 16.04 11.23 21.48
CA LYS A 18 14.63 11.43 21.22
C LYS A 18 14.28 10.28 20.30
N GLU A 19 13.51 9.33 20.82
CA GLU A 19 12.76 8.41 19.99
C GLU A 19 12.02 9.28 18.96
N GLU A 20 12.53 9.29 17.74
CA GLU A 20 11.70 9.62 16.61
C GLU A 20 10.54 8.64 16.71
N LYS A 21 9.36 9.16 17.07
CA LYS A 21 8.12 8.45 16.86
C LYS A 21 8.07 8.15 15.37
N LEU A 22 8.56 6.97 14.99
CA LEU A 22 8.24 6.33 13.73
C LEU A 22 6.74 6.54 13.58
N LYS A 23 6.34 7.35 12.59
CA LYS A 23 4.93 7.50 12.26
C LYS A 23 4.45 6.08 11.98
N GLY A 24 3.65 5.54 12.88
CA GLY A 24 3.15 4.17 12.74
C GLY A 24 2.48 4.05 11.38
N PHE A 25 2.79 2.98 10.66
CA PHE A 25 2.07 2.66 9.44
C PHE A 25 0.58 2.53 9.75
N LYS A 26 -0.27 2.85 8.77
CA LYS A 26 -1.70 2.57 8.92
C LYS A 26 -1.90 1.06 8.98
N GLN A 27 -2.67 0.60 9.96
CA GLN A 27 -2.94 -0.82 10.19
C GLN A 27 -4.38 -1.16 9.83
N TYR A 28 -4.57 -2.27 9.12
CA TYR A 28 -5.88 -2.79 8.72
C TYR A 28 -5.98 -4.29 9.04
N GLN A 29 -7.20 -4.80 9.19
CA GLN A 29 -7.44 -6.22 9.36
C GLN A 29 -7.56 -6.92 8.00
N TYR A 30 -7.18 -8.20 7.94
CA TYR A 30 -7.50 -9.02 6.76
C TYR A 30 -9.02 -9.09 6.53
N GLY A 31 -9.42 -9.10 5.26
CA GLY A 31 -10.82 -9.16 4.83
C GLY A 31 -11.52 -7.79 4.74
N GLU A 32 -10.96 -6.76 5.37
CA GLU A 32 -11.43 -5.37 5.24
C GLU A 32 -10.86 -4.72 3.98
N SER A 33 -11.65 -3.83 3.37
CA SER A 33 -11.15 -2.96 2.31
C SER A 33 -10.49 -1.72 2.90
N PHE A 34 -9.37 -1.28 2.33
CA PHE A 34 -8.67 -0.08 2.74
C PHE A 34 -8.21 0.74 1.53
N VAL A 35 -7.96 2.03 1.76
CA VAL A 35 -7.44 2.95 0.73
C VAL A 35 -6.00 3.29 1.05
N MET A 36 -5.13 3.16 0.06
CA MET A 36 -3.72 3.56 0.16
C MET A 36 -3.31 4.41 -1.01
N LYS A 37 -2.46 5.42 -0.77
CA LYS A 37 -1.88 6.24 -1.82
C LYS A 37 -0.72 5.53 -2.50
N LYS A 38 -0.40 5.91 -3.73
CA LYS A 38 0.84 5.48 -4.37
C LYS A 38 2.05 5.88 -3.50
N GLY A 39 2.95 4.94 -3.29
CA GLY A 39 4.13 5.05 -2.44
C GLY A 39 3.84 4.89 -0.94
N GLU A 40 2.57 4.72 -0.53
CA GLU A 40 2.22 4.46 0.85
C GLU A 40 2.48 3.00 1.22
N THR A 41 2.98 2.81 2.44
CA THR A 41 3.09 1.50 3.08
C THR A 41 1.98 1.37 4.12
N VAL A 42 1.24 0.27 4.06
CA VAL A 42 0.26 -0.11 5.07
C VAL A 42 0.60 -1.47 5.65
N GLU A 43 0.12 -1.75 6.84
CA GLU A 43 0.31 -3.02 7.52
C GLU A 43 -1.03 -3.75 7.67
N LEU A 44 -1.03 -5.05 7.41
CA LEU A 44 -2.12 -5.95 7.73
C LEU A 44 -1.79 -6.76 8.96
N VAL A 45 -2.75 -6.81 9.87
CA VAL A 45 -2.71 -7.60 11.10
C VAL A 45 -3.77 -8.69 11.04
N SER A 46 -3.43 -9.86 11.56
CA SER A 46 -4.43 -10.87 11.87
C SER A 46 -5.15 -10.50 13.18
N GLY A 47 -6.47 -10.66 13.20
CA GLY A 47 -7.28 -10.35 14.39
C GLY A 47 -6.94 -11.19 15.62
N THR A 48 -6.30 -12.35 15.41
CA THR A 48 -5.89 -13.29 16.47
C THR A 48 -4.40 -13.22 16.81
N ASP A 49 -3.55 -12.76 15.89
CA ASP A 49 -2.11 -12.67 16.07
C ASP A 49 -1.54 -11.37 15.50
N LYS A 50 -1.24 -10.43 16.41
CA LYS A 50 -0.61 -9.14 16.07
C LYS A 50 0.89 -9.25 15.79
N SER A 51 1.51 -10.40 16.03
CA SER A 51 2.96 -10.60 15.83
C SER A 51 3.32 -10.84 14.36
N SER A 52 2.34 -11.24 13.54
CA SER A 52 2.52 -11.52 12.13
C SER A 52 2.01 -10.36 11.28
N LEU A 53 2.86 -9.34 11.10
CA LEU A 53 2.56 -8.18 10.27
C LEU A 53 2.90 -8.45 8.80
N THR A 54 1.96 -8.13 7.91
CA THR A 54 2.20 -8.10 6.47
C THR A 54 2.24 -6.67 5.99
N SER A 55 3.36 -6.25 5.39
CA SER A 55 3.51 -4.93 4.81
C SER A 55 3.06 -4.94 3.35
N ILE A 56 2.23 -3.97 2.98
CA ILE A 56 1.72 -3.77 1.62
C ILE A 56 2.19 -2.41 1.12
N VAL A 57 2.73 -2.37 -0.09
CA VAL A 57 3.17 -1.14 -0.76
C VAL A 57 2.50 -1.02 -2.11
N PHE A 58 1.81 0.10 -2.36
CA PHE A 58 1.34 0.47 -3.68
C PHE A 58 2.48 1.17 -4.40
N TYR A 59 3.25 0.40 -5.16
CA TYR A 59 4.54 0.83 -5.69
C TYR A 59 4.39 1.81 -6.86
N ASP A 60 3.63 1.42 -7.88
CA ASP A 60 3.46 2.24 -9.09
C ASP A 60 2.15 1.96 -9.83
N VAL A 61 1.75 2.91 -10.67
CA VAL A 61 0.75 2.74 -11.73
C VAL A 61 1.52 2.41 -13.01
N MET A 62 1.44 1.15 -13.41
CA MET A 62 2.15 0.61 -14.56
C MET A 62 1.54 1.16 -15.86
N ASN A 63 0.21 1.12 -15.97
CA ASN A 63 -0.55 1.75 -17.04
C ASN A 63 -1.92 2.20 -16.51
N ASP A 64 -2.52 3.17 -17.20
CA ASP A 64 -3.91 3.59 -16.98
C ASP A 64 -4.50 4.00 -18.34
N ASP A 65 -5.05 3.01 -19.04
CA ASP A 65 -5.68 3.19 -20.34
C ASP A 65 -7.20 3.27 -20.21
N ARG A 66 -7.71 3.53 -19.00
CA ARG A 66 -9.14 3.73 -18.77
C ARG A 66 -9.61 4.96 -19.54
N CYS A 67 -10.64 4.81 -20.35
CA CYS A 67 -11.26 5.96 -21.00
C CYS A 67 -12.01 6.82 -19.99
N TYR A 68 -12.29 8.06 -20.40
CA TYR A 68 -13.15 8.96 -19.65
C TYR A 68 -14.48 8.28 -19.31
N LEU A 69 -14.96 8.48 -18.08
CA LEU A 69 -16.17 7.81 -17.60
C LEU A 69 -17.38 8.10 -18.52
N SER A 70 -17.46 9.31 -19.08
CA SER A 70 -18.50 9.73 -20.04
C SER A 70 -18.45 9.02 -21.39
N GLN A 71 -17.36 8.32 -21.72
CA GLN A 71 -17.15 7.62 -23.00
C GLN A 71 -17.06 6.11 -22.81
N CYS A 72 -17.43 5.61 -21.64
CA CYS A 72 -17.29 4.21 -21.28
C CYS A 72 -17.88 3.23 -22.31
N GLU A 73 -19.06 3.53 -22.88
CA GLU A 73 -19.72 2.67 -23.88
C GLU A 73 -18.88 2.47 -25.16
N LEU A 74 -17.96 3.39 -25.45
CA LEU A 74 -17.09 3.34 -26.63
C LEU A 74 -15.75 2.63 -26.35
N CYS A 75 -15.45 2.32 -25.08
CA CYS A 75 -14.16 1.80 -24.63
C CYS A 75 -14.28 0.54 -23.76
N TYR A 76 -15.12 -0.41 -24.21
CA TYR A 76 -15.27 -1.69 -23.52
C TYR A 76 -13.92 -2.41 -23.43
N GLY A 77 -13.56 -2.86 -22.22
CA GLY A 77 -12.28 -3.53 -21.97
C GLY A 77 -11.10 -2.60 -21.70
N SER A 78 -11.31 -1.28 -21.67
CA SER A 78 -10.29 -0.37 -21.11
C SER A 78 -9.94 -0.76 -19.67
N ALA A 79 -8.70 -0.55 -19.25
CA ALA A 79 -8.21 -1.02 -17.96
C ALA A 79 -7.04 -0.17 -17.44
N ALA A 80 -6.77 -0.31 -16.15
CA ALA A 80 -5.55 0.18 -15.52
C ALA A 80 -4.86 -0.95 -14.77
N GLU A 81 -3.55 -0.84 -14.62
CA GLU A 81 -2.72 -1.82 -13.91
C GLU A 81 -1.82 -1.11 -12.90
N ILE A 82 -1.85 -1.59 -11.66
CA ILE A 82 -0.98 -1.15 -10.58
C ILE A 82 -0.04 -2.26 -10.16
N GLN A 83 1.09 -1.89 -9.59
CA GLN A 83 2.04 -2.79 -8.98
C GLN A 83 1.93 -2.73 -7.45
N LEU A 84 1.62 -3.87 -6.83
CA LEU A 84 1.68 -4.03 -5.38
C LEU A 84 2.88 -4.88 -4.97
N SER A 85 3.53 -4.51 -3.87
CA SER A 85 4.49 -5.36 -3.16
C SER A 85 3.91 -5.78 -1.83
N ILE A 86 4.03 -7.07 -1.52
CA ILE A 86 3.54 -7.69 -0.29
C ILE A 86 4.71 -8.38 0.37
N SER A 87 4.93 -8.05 1.65
CA SER A 87 6.03 -8.58 2.43
C SER A 87 5.51 -9.20 3.72
N HIS A 88 5.78 -10.48 3.93
CA HIS A 88 5.40 -11.24 5.12
C HIS A 88 6.59 -12.05 5.63
N GLN A 89 6.93 -11.90 6.92
CA GLN A 89 8.00 -12.66 7.57
C GLN A 89 9.33 -12.69 6.76
N GLY A 90 9.72 -11.54 6.22
CA GLY A 90 10.96 -11.39 5.44
C GLY A 90 10.90 -11.91 4.00
N LYS A 91 9.81 -12.55 3.57
CA LYS A 91 9.55 -12.88 2.17
C LYS A 91 8.77 -11.75 1.52
N SER A 92 9.11 -11.42 0.28
CA SER A 92 8.40 -10.39 -0.49
C SER A 92 8.01 -10.91 -1.85
N THR A 93 6.82 -10.56 -2.31
CA THR A 93 6.33 -10.80 -3.66
C THR A 93 5.81 -9.50 -4.24
N THR A 94 6.06 -9.27 -5.52
CA THR A 94 5.51 -8.15 -6.27
C THR A 94 4.57 -8.71 -7.33
N LEU A 95 3.40 -8.11 -7.47
CA LEU A 95 2.39 -8.58 -8.42
C LEU A 95 1.63 -7.42 -9.07
N PRO A 96 1.25 -7.56 -10.34
CA PRO A 96 0.33 -6.63 -10.98
C PRO A 96 -1.11 -6.90 -10.55
N LEU A 97 -1.88 -5.84 -10.31
CA LEU A 97 -3.33 -5.88 -10.18
C LEU A 97 -3.96 -5.00 -11.25
N SER A 98 -4.88 -5.57 -12.01
CA SER A 98 -5.61 -4.86 -13.05
C SER A 98 -7.02 -4.53 -12.57
N ILE A 99 -7.54 -3.38 -12.98
CA ILE A 99 -8.94 -3.00 -12.81
C ILE A 99 -9.50 -2.59 -14.17
N LEU A 100 -10.65 -3.16 -14.53
CA LEU A 100 -11.36 -2.72 -15.74
C LEU A 100 -11.91 -1.31 -15.51
N GLY A 101 -11.90 -0.51 -16.56
CA GLY A 101 -12.55 0.79 -16.60
C GLY A 101 -14.07 0.63 -16.48
N CYS A 102 -14.78 1.74 -16.67
CA CYS A 102 -16.24 1.78 -16.76
C CYS A 102 -17.01 1.56 -15.45
N SER A 103 -16.34 1.52 -14.30
CA SER A 103 -16.99 1.57 -12.98
C SER A 103 -16.10 2.33 -12.00
N GLY A 104 -16.71 3.02 -11.04
CA GLY A 104 -15.98 3.68 -9.95
C GLY A 104 -15.45 2.69 -8.93
N GLU A 105 -16.25 1.67 -8.57
CA GLU A 105 -15.84 0.60 -7.65
C GLU A 105 -16.38 -0.75 -8.13
N LEU A 106 -15.60 -1.80 -7.95
CA LEU A 106 -15.94 -3.17 -8.30
C LEU A 106 -16.04 -4.04 -7.06
N LEU A 107 -16.85 -5.09 -7.14
CA LEU A 107 -16.85 -6.15 -6.13
C LEU A 107 -15.64 -7.08 -6.37
N CYS A 108 -15.14 -7.71 -5.30
CA CYS A 108 -14.21 -8.84 -5.41
C CYS A 108 -14.91 -10.03 -6.08
N ASP A 109 -14.98 -10.05 -7.41
CA ASP A 109 -15.36 -11.23 -8.17
C ASP A 109 -14.13 -12.10 -8.42
N GLU A 110 -14.15 -13.33 -7.91
CA GLU A 110 -13.06 -14.29 -8.04
C GLU A 110 -12.71 -14.63 -9.50
N ASN A 111 -13.64 -14.39 -10.44
CA ASN A 111 -13.44 -14.70 -11.85
C ASN A 111 -12.74 -13.58 -12.63
N TYR A 112 -12.78 -12.33 -12.14
CA TYR A 112 -12.37 -11.17 -12.95
C TYR A 112 -11.35 -10.24 -12.28
N TYR A 113 -11.48 -9.97 -10.98
CA TYR A 113 -10.74 -8.85 -10.32
C TYR A 113 -9.78 -9.31 -9.24
N TYR A 114 -9.53 -10.61 -9.21
CA TYR A 114 -8.88 -11.30 -8.13
C TYR A 114 -7.53 -11.88 -8.54
N ARG A 115 -6.54 -11.79 -7.65
CA ARG A 115 -5.24 -12.45 -7.79
C ARG A 115 -4.85 -13.22 -6.53
N LYS A 116 -4.29 -14.42 -6.73
CA LYS A 116 -3.57 -15.21 -5.72
C LYS A 116 -2.11 -14.84 -5.78
N ASP A 117 -1.52 -14.49 -4.64
CA ASP A 117 -0.07 -14.35 -4.55
C ASP A 117 0.62 -15.64 -4.08
N THR A 118 1.95 -15.62 -4.11
CA THR A 118 2.79 -16.76 -3.71
C THR A 118 2.91 -16.93 -2.19
N LEU A 119 2.47 -15.93 -1.41
CA LEU A 119 2.49 -15.94 0.05
C LEU A 119 1.21 -16.50 0.65
N GLY A 120 0.21 -16.80 -0.17
CA GLY A 120 -1.05 -17.38 0.26
C GLY A 120 -2.16 -16.35 0.47
N TYR A 121 -2.06 -15.17 -0.15
CA TYR A 121 -3.08 -14.13 -0.03
C TYR A 121 -4.01 -14.07 -1.23
N ARG A 122 -5.25 -13.72 -0.93
CA ARG A 122 -6.31 -13.32 -1.84
C ARG A 122 -6.32 -11.80 -1.95
N ILE A 123 -6.15 -11.22 -3.15
CA ILE A 123 -6.03 -9.77 -3.32
C ILE A 123 -6.97 -9.28 -4.42
N CYS A 124 -7.70 -8.19 -4.15
CA CYS A 124 -8.52 -7.48 -5.14
C CYS A 124 -8.21 -5.98 -5.16
N LEU A 125 -8.20 -5.41 -6.36
CA LEU A 125 -8.28 -3.96 -6.58
C LEU A 125 -9.74 -3.59 -6.82
N LEU A 126 -10.34 -2.84 -5.90
CA LEU A 126 -11.76 -2.47 -5.92
C LEU A 126 -11.97 -1.15 -6.67
N SER A 127 -11.09 -0.17 -6.49
CA SER A 127 -11.11 1.10 -7.22
C SER A 127 -9.70 1.65 -7.38
N LEU A 128 -9.51 2.48 -8.40
CA LEU A 128 -8.28 3.25 -8.61
C LEU A 128 -8.67 4.70 -8.91
N ASP A 129 -8.34 5.59 -7.99
CA ASP A 129 -8.63 7.01 -8.09
C ASP A 129 -7.34 7.81 -8.33
N PRO A 130 -7.38 8.96 -9.03
CA PRO A 130 -8.57 9.48 -9.70
C PRO A 130 -8.92 8.62 -10.93
N TYR A 131 -10.22 8.56 -11.23
CA TYR A 131 -10.68 8.03 -12.51
C TYR A 131 -10.50 9.10 -13.59
N PRO A 132 -10.03 8.76 -14.82
CA PRO A 132 -9.88 9.73 -15.90
C PRO A 132 -11.18 10.48 -16.23
N ASP A 133 -11.08 11.81 -16.27
CA ASP A 133 -12.16 12.68 -16.71
C ASP A 133 -11.64 13.70 -17.74
N THR A 134 -12.54 14.37 -18.46
CA THR A 134 -12.17 15.32 -19.52
C THR A 134 -11.41 16.56 -19.03
N ASN A 135 -11.42 16.83 -17.73
CA ASN A 135 -10.82 18.01 -17.10
C ASN A 135 -9.51 17.69 -16.36
N ASN A 136 -9.17 16.42 -16.18
CA ASN A 136 -8.10 15.96 -15.28
C ASN A 136 -7.15 14.95 -15.94
N VAL A 137 -6.89 15.10 -17.25
CA VAL A 137 -5.88 14.33 -17.98
C VAL A 137 -4.84 15.28 -18.60
N PRO A 138 -3.52 15.03 -18.44
CA PRO A 138 -2.92 13.83 -17.84
C PRO A 138 -3.00 13.81 -16.29
N ILE A 139 -3.33 12.65 -15.73
CA ILE A 139 -3.36 12.45 -14.26
C ILE A 139 -1.92 12.42 -13.74
N GLU A 140 -1.66 13.22 -12.69
CA GLU A 140 -0.39 13.15 -11.98
C GLU A 140 -0.24 11.80 -11.26
N LYS A 141 0.78 11.01 -11.63
CA LYS A 141 0.99 9.66 -11.07
C LYS A 141 1.06 9.61 -9.54
N SER A 142 1.52 10.67 -8.87
CA SER A 142 1.60 10.73 -7.39
C SER A 142 0.25 10.90 -6.70
N THR A 143 -0.80 11.27 -7.44
CA THR A 143 -2.14 11.50 -6.87
C THR A 143 -2.96 10.23 -6.73
N TYR A 144 -2.48 9.11 -7.29
CA TYR A 144 -3.24 7.87 -7.32
C TYR A 144 -3.45 7.28 -5.93
N GLN A 145 -4.64 6.74 -5.72
CA GLN A 145 -5.07 6.01 -4.54
C GLN A 145 -5.80 4.76 -4.99
N ALA A 146 -5.48 3.63 -4.36
CA ALA A 146 -6.08 2.34 -4.65
C ALA A 146 -6.94 1.92 -3.46
N LYS A 147 -8.18 1.51 -3.71
CA LYS A 147 -8.99 0.78 -2.74
C LYS A 147 -8.76 -0.71 -2.92
N ILE A 148 -8.19 -1.36 -1.93
CA ILE A 148 -7.72 -2.73 -2.00
C ILE A 148 -8.39 -3.55 -0.89
N LYS A 149 -8.64 -4.83 -1.17
CA LYS A 149 -9.03 -5.82 -0.17
C LYS A 149 -8.08 -7.01 -0.25
N ILE A 150 -7.56 -7.43 0.91
CA ILE A 150 -6.66 -8.58 1.04
C ILE A 150 -7.22 -9.53 2.10
N SER A 151 -7.34 -10.81 1.79
CA SER A 151 -7.74 -11.86 2.73
C SER A 151 -6.78 -13.05 2.68
N GLU A 152 -6.76 -13.86 3.74
CA GLU A 152 -5.97 -15.09 3.78
C GLU A 152 -6.65 -16.19 2.92
N LEU A 153 -5.87 -17.17 2.44
CA LEU A 153 -6.37 -18.30 1.63
C LEU A 153 -6.98 -19.43 2.45
#